data_AF-A0A7X6VU22-F1
#
_entry.id   AF-A0A7X6VU22-F1
#
_cell.length_a   1.000
_cell.length_b   1.000
_cell.length_c   1.000
_cell.angle_alpha   90.00
_cell.angle_beta   90.00
_cell.angle_gamma   90.00
#
_symmetry.space_group_name_H-M   'P 1'
#
loop_
_entity.id
_entity.type
_entity.pdbx_description
1 polymer ?
#
loop_
_entity_poly.entity_id
_entity_poly.type
_entity_poly.pdbx_seq_one_letter_code
_entity_poly.pdbx_strand_id
1 'polypeptide(L)'
;PSRKVNFYLRYKNEEKEQKFRIEEKYEDHPEQFRKSRLHFQYNFSEVITLKTRAEHVFYKGLEKENGWMIFQDIQYSPRSFPINLSARIAWFNTESYSSRIYAYENDLLYTFSVPAFFGKGLRNYLNLKYKISEKTEIWFKMANTWQNGAESISSGYNEITGPHKTEVKFQLRLKM
;
A
#
# COMPACT_ATOMS: atom_id res chain seq x y z
N PRO A 1 -16.01 18.29 -19.06
CA PRO A 1 -15.47 17.07 -18.42
C PRO A 1 -16.15 16.79 -17.08
N SER A 2 -16.80 15.64 -16.95
CA SER A 2 -17.47 15.23 -15.70
C SER A 2 -16.44 15.13 -14.56
N ARG A 3 -16.60 15.92 -13.49
CA ARG A 3 -15.78 15.90 -12.26
C ARG A 3 -15.85 14.56 -11.48
N LYS A 4 -16.54 13.54 -12.01
CA LYS A 4 -16.74 12.25 -11.35
C LYS A 4 -15.65 11.23 -11.64
N VAL A 5 -14.92 11.36 -12.74
CA VAL A 5 -13.90 10.38 -13.15
C VAL A 5 -12.53 11.06 -13.20
N ASN A 6 -11.54 10.43 -12.58
CA ASN A 6 -10.14 10.78 -12.73
C ASN A 6 -9.37 9.51 -13.11
N PHE A 7 -8.55 9.60 -14.15
CA PHE A 7 -7.76 8.49 -14.64
C PHE A 7 -6.38 9.00 -15.05
N TYR A 8 -5.35 8.21 -14.75
CA TYR A 8 -4.03 8.45 -15.29
C TYR A 8 -3.25 7.14 -15.49
N LEU A 9 -2.34 7.20 -16.47
CA LEU A 9 -1.26 6.25 -16.67
C LEU A 9 0.06 6.94 -16.29
N ARG A 10 0.92 6.24 -15.56
CA ARG A 10 2.27 6.69 -15.24
C ARG A 10 3.27 5.62 -15.64
N TYR A 11 4.30 6.02 -16.38
CA TYR A 11 5.48 5.22 -16.65
C TYR A 11 6.70 5.90 -16.03
N LYS A 12 7.58 5.12 -15.39
CA LYS A 12 8.87 5.58 -14.87
C LYS A 12 9.95 4.57 -15.25
N ASN A 13 11.02 5.02 -15.90
CA ASN A 13 12.26 4.27 -16.05
C ASN A 13 13.33 4.93 -15.17
N GLU A 14 14.07 4.13 -14.42
CA GLU A 14 15.14 4.58 -13.54
C GLU A 14 16.30 3.61 -13.66
N GLU A 15 17.50 4.13 -13.91
CA GLU A 15 18.74 3.37 -14.01
C GLU A 15 19.73 3.96 -13.01
N LYS A 16 20.38 3.09 -12.23
CA LYS A 16 21.41 3.49 -11.26
C LYS A 16 22.48 2.41 -11.14
N GLU A 17 23.69 2.81 -10.79
CA GLU A 17 24.74 1.87 -10.40
C GLU A 17 24.53 1.45 -8.94
N GLN A 18 24.64 0.15 -8.68
CA GLN A 18 24.54 -0.39 -7.33
C GLN A 18 25.63 -1.42 -7.10
N LYS A 19 26.21 -1.40 -5.89
CA LYS A 19 27.21 -2.37 -5.47
C LYS A 19 26.53 -3.69 -5.15
N PHE A 20 26.86 -4.72 -5.92
CA PHE A 20 26.50 -6.09 -5.61
C PHE A 20 27.69 -6.81 -5.01
N ARG A 21 27.44 -7.65 -4.01
CA ARG A 21 28.45 -8.55 -3.49
C ARG A 21 28.49 -9.79 -4.38
N ILE A 22 29.55 -9.93 -5.16
CA ILE A 22 29.81 -11.09 -6.01
C ILE A 22 31.04 -11.77 -5.42
N GLU A 23 30.86 -13.02 -4.99
CA GLU A 23 31.83 -13.75 -4.17
C GLU A 23 32.21 -12.96 -2.89
N GLU A 24 33.43 -12.42 -2.83
CA GLU A 24 33.95 -11.63 -1.71
C GLU A 24 34.21 -10.16 -2.05
N LYS A 25 33.88 -9.73 -3.27
CA LYS A 25 34.09 -8.35 -3.73
C LYS A 25 32.78 -7.64 -4.00
N TYR A 26 32.82 -6.32 -3.78
CA TYR A 26 31.74 -5.45 -4.20
C TYR A 26 32.04 -4.92 -5.58
N GLU A 27 31.15 -5.20 -6.52
CA GLU A 27 31.23 -4.71 -7.89
C GLU A 27 30.03 -3.82 -8.20
N ASP A 28 30.27 -2.72 -8.89
CA ASP A 28 29.22 -1.84 -9.39
C ASP A 28 28.58 -2.49 -10.61
N HIS A 29 27.30 -2.84 -10.52
CA HIS A 29 26.50 -3.28 -11.66
C HIS A 29 25.29 -2.36 -11.84
N PRO A 30 24.90 -2.07 -13.09
CA PRO A 30 23.71 -1.26 -13.34
C PRO A 30 22.46 -2.02 -12.94
N GLU A 31 21.56 -1.35 -12.24
CA GLU A 31 20.20 -1.82 -12.02
C GLU A 31 19.18 -0.86 -12.65
N GLN A 32 18.13 -1.46 -13.21
CA GLN A 32 17.06 -0.77 -13.91
C GLN A 32 15.70 -1.11 -13.31
N PHE A 33 14.87 -0.09 -13.11
CA PHE A 33 13.48 -0.21 -12.72
C PHE A 33 12.58 0.43 -13.78
N ARG A 34 11.65 -0.36 -14.33
CA ARG A 34 10.55 0.14 -15.16
C ARG A 34 9.24 -0.06 -14.42
N LYS A 35 8.54 1.02 -14.11
CA LYS A 35 7.31 1.02 -13.32
C LYS A 35 6.17 1.58 -14.13
N SER A 36 5.13 0.78 -14.32
CA SER A 36 3.91 1.15 -15.01
C SER A 36 2.76 1.14 -14.01
N ARG A 37 2.02 2.26 -13.91
CA ARG A 37 0.88 2.39 -12.99
C ARG A 37 -0.32 2.91 -13.73
N LEU A 38 -1.41 2.16 -13.68
CA LEU A 38 -2.74 2.58 -14.07
C LEU A 38 -3.52 2.94 -12.81
N HIS A 39 -4.11 4.12 -12.77
CA HIS A 39 -4.96 4.54 -11.66
C HIS A 39 -6.28 5.10 -12.18
N PHE A 40 -7.36 4.59 -11.59
CA PHE A 40 -8.71 5.01 -11.89
C PHE A 40 -9.40 5.39 -10.58
N GLN A 41 -10.01 6.55 -10.56
CA GLN A 41 -10.83 7.02 -9.45
C GLN A 41 -12.20 7.42 -9.99
N TYR A 42 -13.24 6.91 -9.34
CA TYR A 42 -14.62 7.22 -9.64
C TYR A 42 -15.35 7.70 -8.39
N ASN A 43 -15.82 8.95 -8.43
CA ASN A 43 -16.68 9.53 -7.42
C ASN A 43 -18.13 9.14 -7.76
N PHE A 44 -18.56 7.98 -7.25
CA PHE A 44 -19.91 7.45 -7.47
C PHE A 44 -20.99 8.43 -6.99
N SER A 45 -20.73 9.10 -5.87
CA SER A 45 -21.54 10.18 -5.31
C SER A 45 -20.64 11.19 -4.59
N GLU A 46 -21.23 12.21 -3.96
CA GLU A 46 -20.48 13.13 -3.09
C GLU A 46 -19.91 12.45 -1.83
N VAL A 47 -20.39 11.24 -1.52
CA VAL A 47 -20.07 10.52 -0.27
C VAL A 47 -19.30 9.24 -0.51
N ILE A 48 -19.34 8.66 -1.71
CA ILE A 48 -18.62 7.41 -2.07
C ILE A 48 -17.61 7.68 -3.18
N THR A 49 -16.35 7.32 -2.91
CA THR A 49 -15.27 7.31 -3.89
C THR A 49 -14.69 5.91 -4.02
N LEU A 50 -14.56 5.43 -5.25
CA LEU A 50 -13.91 4.17 -5.59
C LEU A 50 -12.57 4.46 -6.25
N LYS A 51 -11.52 3.73 -5.87
CA LYS A 51 -10.20 3.86 -6.50
C LYS A 51 -9.66 2.49 -6.86
N THR A 52 -9.30 2.30 -8.11
CA THR A 52 -8.63 1.10 -8.61
C THR A 52 -7.22 1.47 -9.00
N ARG A 53 -6.25 0.63 -8.66
CA ARG A 53 -4.87 0.80 -9.14
C ARG A 53 -4.32 -0.54 -9.55
N ALA A 54 -3.74 -0.61 -10.74
CA ALA A 54 -2.89 -1.70 -11.16
C ALA A 54 -1.46 -1.15 -11.34
N GLU A 55 -0.47 -1.90 -10.88
CA GLU A 55 0.93 -1.53 -10.98
C GLU A 55 1.76 -2.74 -11.39
N HIS A 56 2.68 -2.51 -12.33
CA HIS A 56 3.69 -3.44 -12.77
C HIS A 56 5.06 -2.83 -12.54
N VAL A 57 5.98 -3.64 -12.03
CA VAL A 57 7.39 -3.30 -11.87
C VAL A 57 8.19 -4.38 -12.58
N PHE A 58 9.04 -3.95 -13.50
CA PHE A 58 10.12 -4.77 -14.04
C PHE A 58 11.42 -4.27 -13.43
N TYR A 59 12.13 -5.18 -12.77
CA TYR A 59 13.45 -4.94 -12.20
C TYR A 59 14.48 -5.75 -12.99
N LYS A 60 15.64 -5.15 -13.25
CA LYS A 60 16.79 -5.81 -13.87
C LYS A 60 18.04 -5.37 -13.13
N GLY A 61 18.60 -6.24 -12.30
CA GLY A 61 19.94 -6.12 -11.72
C GLY A 61 20.78 -7.31 -12.19
N LEU A 62 21.35 -8.06 -11.24
CA LEU A 62 21.94 -9.37 -11.52
C LEU A 62 20.93 -10.35 -12.12
N GLU A 63 19.71 -10.31 -11.60
CA GLU A 63 18.56 -11.07 -12.11
C GLU A 63 17.45 -10.13 -12.57
N LYS A 64 16.57 -10.66 -13.42
CA LYS A 64 15.36 -9.95 -13.87
C LYS A 64 14.20 -10.43 -13.04
N GLU A 65 13.40 -9.49 -12.55
CA GLU A 65 12.22 -9.79 -11.75
C GLU A 65 11.00 -9.01 -12.21
N ASN A 66 9.83 -9.60 -12.02
CA ASN A 66 8.55 -8.92 -12.17
C ASN A 66 7.80 -8.79 -10.85
N GLY A 67 7.08 -7.67 -10.74
CA GLY A 67 6.18 -7.38 -9.65
C GLY A 67 4.86 -6.86 -10.17
N TRP A 68 3.76 -7.36 -9.61
CA TRP A 68 2.40 -6.96 -9.91
C TRP A 68 1.66 -6.63 -8.63
N MET A 69 0.82 -5.61 -8.69
CA MET A 69 -0.13 -5.29 -7.63
C MET A 69 -1.42 -4.76 -8.26
N ILE A 70 -2.55 -5.21 -7.75
CA ILE A 70 -3.85 -4.58 -8.02
C ILE A 70 -4.58 -4.35 -6.71
N PHE A 71 -5.25 -3.21 -6.57
CA PHE A 71 -6.14 -2.99 -5.45
C PHE A 71 -7.44 -2.30 -5.85
N GLN A 72 -8.46 -2.53 -5.03
CA GLN A 72 -9.69 -1.78 -5.00
C GLN A 72 -9.82 -1.09 -3.64
N ASP A 73 -10.02 0.22 -3.67
CA ASP A 73 -10.23 1.10 -2.51
C ASP A 73 -11.67 1.62 -2.56
N ILE A 74 -12.30 1.70 -1.40
CA ILE A 74 -13.57 2.41 -1.19
C ILE A 74 -13.39 3.42 -0.07
N GLN A 75 -13.89 4.63 -0.29
CA GLN A 75 -13.95 5.70 0.71
C GLN A 75 -15.39 6.16 0.85
N TYR A 76 -15.86 6.23 2.09
CA TYR A 76 -17.20 6.67 2.44
C TYR A 76 -17.13 7.79 3.48
N SER A 77 -17.66 8.96 3.12
CA SER A 77 -17.61 10.19 3.94
C SER A 77 -18.92 10.98 3.77
N PRO A 78 -20.02 10.54 4.41
CA PRO A 78 -21.29 11.26 4.37
C PRO A 78 -21.19 12.63 5.04
N ARG A 79 -21.94 13.62 4.53
CA ARG A 79 -22.03 14.95 5.17
C ARG A 79 -22.98 14.98 6.37
N SER A 80 -24.01 14.13 6.36
CA SER A 80 -25.06 14.08 7.39
C SER A 80 -24.70 13.25 8.61
N PHE A 81 -23.65 12.43 8.54
CA PHE A 81 -23.26 11.51 9.60
C PHE A 81 -21.75 11.63 9.88
N PRO A 82 -21.31 11.74 11.15
CA PRO A 82 -19.93 12.09 11.50
C PRO A 82 -18.94 10.92 11.38
N ILE A 83 -19.01 10.15 10.30
CA ILE A 83 -18.15 8.99 10.02
C ILE A 83 -17.29 9.26 8.78
N ASN A 84 -16.04 8.80 8.82
CA ASN A 84 -15.25 8.60 7.60
C ASN A 84 -14.72 7.17 7.63
N LEU A 85 -14.95 6.45 6.55
CA LEU A 85 -14.52 5.07 6.37
C LEU A 85 -13.66 4.96 5.12
N SER A 86 -12.58 4.21 5.22
CA SER A 86 -11.78 3.79 4.07
C SER A 86 -11.43 2.32 4.21
N ALA A 87 -11.59 1.58 3.13
CA ALA A 87 -11.26 0.16 3.10
C ALA A 87 -10.58 -0.19 1.78
N ARG A 88 -9.65 -1.14 1.85
CA ARG A 88 -8.92 -1.66 0.68
C ARG A 88 -8.83 -3.16 0.71
N ILE A 89 -8.86 -3.74 -0.49
CA ILE A 89 -8.37 -5.08 -0.78
C ILE A 89 -7.29 -4.95 -1.85
N ALA A 90 -6.11 -5.48 -1.58
CA ALA A 90 -4.96 -5.46 -2.47
C ALA A 90 -4.41 -6.86 -2.66
N TRP A 91 -4.20 -7.25 -3.91
CA TRP A 91 -3.43 -8.42 -4.29
C TRP A 91 -2.06 -7.99 -4.80
N PHE A 92 -1.04 -8.76 -4.45
CA PHE A 92 0.33 -8.52 -4.90
C PHE A 92 1.03 -9.85 -5.19
N ASN A 93 1.87 -9.82 -6.22
CA ASN A 93 2.72 -10.93 -6.62
C ASN A 93 4.01 -10.35 -7.19
N THR A 94 5.07 -10.47 -6.41
CA THR A 94 6.42 -10.00 -6.72
C THR A 94 7.39 -11.13 -6.45
N GLU A 95 8.46 -11.21 -7.25
CA GLU A 95 9.44 -12.29 -7.14
C GLU A 95 10.35 -12.12 -5.92
N SER A 96 10.71 -10.88 -5.57
CA SER A 96 11.52 -10.60 -4.39
C SER A 96 11.29 -9.18 -3.83
N TYR A 97 12.09 -8.80 -2.84
CA TYR A 97 12.10 -7.44 -2.30
C TYR A 97 12.59 -6.40 -3.35
N SER A 98 13.32 -6.80 -4.39
CA SER A 98 13.80 -5.90 -5.44
C SER A 98 12.65 -5.41 -6.32
N SER A 99 11.69 -6.28 -6.64
CA SER A 99 10.47 -5.98 -7.39
C SER A 99 9.30 -5.45 -6.54
N ARG A 100 9.56 -5.02 -5.29
CA ARG A 100 8.54 -4.51 -4.37
C ARG A 100 7.77 -3.30 -4.90
N ILE A 101 6.49 -3.22 -4.52
CA ILE A 101 5.60 -2.13 -4.88
C ILE A 101 5.22 -1.33 -3.63
N TYR A 102 5.23 0.00 -3.72
CA TYR A 102 4.82 0.87 -2.63
C TYR A 102 3.45 1.50 -2.91
N ALA A 103 2.52 1.35 -1.97
CA ALA A 103 1.21 1.99 -2.07
C ALA A 103 0.82 2.68 -0.76
N TYR A 104 0.43 3.95 -0.87
CA TYR A 104 -0.13 4.71 0.25
C TYR A 104 -1.44 4.09 0.76
N GLU A 105 -1.59 4.03 2.08
CA GLU A 105 -2.82 3.66 2.77
C GLU A 105 -3.35 4.82 3.62
N ASN A 106 -4.68 4.92 3.70
CA ASN A 106 -5.30 5.81 4.68
C ASN A 106 -4.98 5.28 6.09
N ASP A 107 -4.65 6.18 7.01
CA ASP A 107 -4.22 5.85 8.37
C ASP A 107 -4.78 6.86 9.37
N LEU A 108 -4.42 6.70 10.66
CA LEU A 108 -4.82 7.59 11.74
C LEU A 108 -4.28 9.01 11.54
N LEU A 109 -4.84 9.96 12.28
CA LEU A 109 -4.38 11.34 12.28
C LEU A 109 -2.89 11.44 12.64
N TYR A 110 -2.14 12.25 11.88
CA TYR A 110 -0.68 12.45 12.02
C TYR A 110 0.17 11.20 11.77
N THR A 111 -0.39 10.19 11.11
CA THR A 111 0.37 9.01 10.69
C THR A 111 0.43 8.92 9.17
N PHE A 112 1.56 8.42 8.67
CA PHE A 112 1.77 8.15 7.27
C PHE A 112 2.09 6.68 7.07
N SER A 113 1.41 6.02 6.13
CA SER A 113 1.55 4.59 5.89
C SER A 113 1.74 4.31 4.40
N VAL A 114 2.92 3.80 4.06
CA VAL A 114 3.28 3.37 2.71
C VAL A 114 3.92 1.99 2.81
N PRO A 115 3.10 0.93 3.00
CA PRO A 115 3.61 -0.43 3.03
C PRO A 115 4.36 -0.78 1.74
N ALA A 116 5.44 -1.55 1.93
CA ALA A 116 6.14 -2.24 0.85
C ALA A 116 5.49 -3.61 0.64
N PHE A 117 4.94 -3.83 -0.55
CA PHE A 117 4.37 -5.10 -0.99
C PHE A 117 5.46 -5.91 -1.67
N PHE A 118 5.82 -7.04 -1.09
CA PHE A 118 6.79 -7.98 -1.64
C PHE A 118 6.38 -9.43 -1.32
N GLY A 119 6.88 -10.40 -2.08
CA GLY A 119 6.38 -11.77 -2.10
C GLY A 119 5.02 -11.89 -2.79
N LYS A 120 4.21 -12.85 -2.35
CA LYS A 120 2.89 -13.16 -2.94
C LYS A 120 1.83 -13.13 -1.86
N GLY A 121 0.70 -12.46 -2.08
CA GLY A 121 -0.31 -12.39 -1.04
C GLY A 121 -1.44 -11.41 -1.25
N LEU A 122 -2.16 -11.21 -0.15
CA LEU A 122 -3.25 -10.24 -0.03
C LEU A 122 -2.97 -9.29 1.13
N ARG A 123 -3.36 -8.03 0.97
CA ARG A 123 -3.41 -7.08 2.08
C ARG A 123 -4.73 -6.35 2.07
N ASN A 124 -5.35 -6.27 3.23
CA ASN A 124 -6.62 -5.60 3.42
C ASN A 124 -6.49 -4.61 4.58
N TYR A 125 -7.21 -3.50 4.51
CA TYR A 125 -7.36 -2.64 5.67
C TYR A 125 -8.76 -2.03 5.75
N LEU A 126 -9.14 -1.70 6.97
CA LEU A 126 -10.28 -0.89 7.34
C LEU A 126 -9.75 0.26 8.22
N ASN A 127 -10.07 1.50 7.88
CA ASN A 127 -9.75 2.67 8.67
C ASN A 127 -11.03 3.50 8.86
N LEU A 128 -11.36 3.73 10.13
CA LEU A 128 -12.58 4.37 10.61
C LEU A 128 -12.19 5.61 11.41
N LYS A 129 -12.82 6.73 11.08
CA LYS A 129 -12.87 7.93 11.91
C LYS A 129 -14.32 8.15 12.32
N TYR A 130 -14.54 8.37 13.61
CA TYR A 130 -15.83 8.77 14.15
C TYR A 130 -15.70 10.03 14.99
N LYS A 131 -16.44 11.08 14.62
CA LYS A 131 -16.47 12.35 15.38
C LYS A 131 -17.64 12.31 16.36
N ILE A 132 -17.34 12.11 17.65
CA ILE A 132 -18.34 12.06 18.72
C ILE A 132 -18.90 13.46 18.99
N SER A 133 -18.02 14.48 18.98
CA SER A 133 -18.38 15.87 19.19
C SER A 133 -17.37 16.79 18.47
N GLU A 134 -17.56 18.11 18.52
CA GLU A 134 -16.56 19.07 18.02
C GLU A 134 -15.19 18.94 18.71
N LYS A 135 -15.20 18.47 19.97
CA LYS A 135 -14.01 18.32 20.81
C LYS A 135 -13.43 16.90 20.82
N THR A 136 -14.20 15.89 20.41
CA THR A 136 -13.80 14.49 20.54
C THR A 136 -13.93 13.73 19.23
N GLU A 137 -12.83 13.15 18.76
CA GLU A 137 -12.82 12.21 17.63
C GLU A 137 -12.05 10.93 17.96
N ILE A 138 -12.56 9.81 17.48
CA ILE A 138 -11.95 8.49 17.60
C ILE A 138 -11.52 8.01 16.22
N TRP A 139 -10.37 7.38 16.17
CA TRP A 139 -9.84 6.70 15.01
C TRP A 139 -9.52 5.26 15.34
N PHE A 140 -9.79 4.38 14.38
CA PHE A 140 -9.53 2.96 14.47
C PHE A 140 -9.08 2.44 13.11
N LYS A 141 -7.96 1.71 13.07
CA LYS A 141 -7.49 1.01 11.87
C LYS A 141 -7.21 -0.44 12.20
N MET A 142 -7.66 -1.34 11.32
CA MET A 142 -7.30 -2.74 11.30
C MET A 142 -6.79 -3.10 9.91
N ALA A 143 -5.56 -3.60 9.82
CA ALA A 143 -4.99 -4.10 8.57
C ALA A 143 -4.54 -5.54 8.74
N ASN A 144 -4.64 -6.33 7.68
CA ASN A 144 -4.14 -7.69 7.64
C ASN A 144 -3.35 -7.89 6.35
N THR A 145 -2.14 -8.42 6.48
CA THR A 145 -1.35 -8.93 5.37
C THR A 145 -1.31 -10.44 5.50
N TRP A 146 -1.69 -11.13 4.43
CA TRP A 146 -1.49 -12.56 4.26
C TRP A 146 -0.43 -12.77 3.17
N GLN A 147 0.72 -13.35 3.53
CA GLN A 147 1.75 -13.76 2.58
C GLN A 147 1.66 -15.25 2.34
N ASN A 148 1.30 -15.64 1.11
CA ASN A 148 1.11 -17.03 0.74
C ASN A 148 2.45 -17.79 0.76
N GLY A 149 2.50 -18.89 1.51
CA GLY A 149 3.69 -19.74 1.62
C GLY A 149 4.81 -19.17 2.49
N ALA A 150 4.57 -18.07 3.23
CA ALA A 150 5.56 -17.52 4.14
C ALA A 150 5.56 -18.26 5.49
N GLU A 151 6.73 -18.75 5.91
CA GLU A 151 6.94 -19.32 7.25
C GLU A 151 7.01 -18.23 8.32
N SER A 152 7.53 -17.06 7.96
CA SER A 152 7.50 -15.86 8.79
C SER A 152 7.39 -14.59 7.94
N ILE A 153 6.92 -13.51 8.55
CA ILE A 153 6.85 -12.17 7.96
C ILE A 153 7.77 -11.25 8.75
N SER A 154 8.49 -10.37 8.05
CA SER A 154 9.49 -9.44 8.64
C SER A 154 10.76 -10.20 9.08
N SER A 155 11.64 -9.54 9.85
CA SER A 155 12.87 -10.14 10.38
C SER A 155 13.29 -9.50 11.70
N GLY A 156 14.19 -10.19 12.42
CA GLY A 156 14.74 -9.72 13.70
C GLY A 156 13.67 -9.61 14.78
N TYR A 157 13.72 -8.57 15.60
CA TYR A 157 12.74 -8.36 16.68
C TYR A 157 11.31 -8.12 16.22
N ASN A 158 11.09 -7.91 14.92
CA ASN A 158 9.77 -7.70 14.32
C ASN A 158 9.26 -8.92 13.56
N GLU A 159 9.97 -10.05 13.61
CA GLU A 159 9.56 -11.28 12.94
C GLU A 159 8.25 -11.81 13.54
N ILE A 160 7.33 -12.17 12.64
CA ILE A 160 6.03 -12.73 12.98
C ILE A 160 6.01 -14.13 12.40
N THR A 161 5.86 -15.13 13.27
CA THR A 161 5.71 -16.52 12.84
C THR A 161 4.39 -16.71 12.10
N GLY A 162 4.47 -17.36 10.94
CA GLY A 162 3.34 -17.68 10.08
C GLY A 162 3.05 -16.61 9.01
N PRO A 163 2.07 -16.90 8.14
CA PRO A 163 1.82 -16.12 6.94
C PRO A 163 0.91 -14.90 7.17
N HIS A 164 0.53 -14.60 8.41
CA HIS A 164 -0.43 -13.53 8.72
C HIS A 164 0.18 -12.47 9.62
N LYS A 165 0.08 -11.21 9.20
CA LYS A 165 0.40 -10.04 9.99
C LYS A 165 -0.85 -9.18 10.15
N THR A 166 -1.33 -9.02 11.38
CA THR A 166 -2.44 -8.13 11.71
C THR A 166 -1.92 -6.90 12.44
N GLU A 167 -2.34 -5.72 11.99
CA GLU A 167 -1.99 -4.42 12.58
C GLU A 167 -3.27 -3.76 13.06
N VAL A 168 -3.34 -3.44 14.36
CA VAL A 168 -4.45 -2.70 14.96
C VAL A 168 -3.91 -1.40 15.50
N LYS A 169 -4.58 -0.28 15.16
CA LYS A 169 -4.25 1.03 15.68
C LYS A 169 -5.51 1.72 16.17
N PHE A 170 -5.38 2.44 17.28
CA PHE A 170 -6.47 3.20 17.89
C PHE A 170 -5.95 4.56 18.33
N GLN A 171 -6.76 5.60 18.18
CA GLN A 171 -6.44 6.94 18.66
C GLN A 171 -7.70 7.68 19.10
N LEU A 172 -7.64 8.25 20.31
CA LEU A 172 -8.60 9.22 20.81
C LEU A 172 -7.95 10.61 20.71
N ARG A 173 -8.66 11.58 20.12
CA ARG A 173 -8.24 12.99 20.12
C ARG A 173 -9.25 13.84 20.86
N LEU A 174 -8.75 14.59 21.83
CA LEU A 174 -9.47 15.63 22.55
C LEU A 174 -8.93 16.99 22.13
N LYS A 175 -9.81 17.89 21.72
CA LYS A 175 -9.50 19.31 21.49
C LYS A 175 -9.95 20.08 22.72
N MET A 176 -9.02 20.80 23.33
CA MET A 176 -9.28 21.69 24.45
C MET A 176 -9.78 23.04 23.94
#